data_AF-A0A4V3HHY2-F1
#
_entry.id   AF-A0A4V3HHY2-F1
#
_cell.length_a   1.000
_cell.length_b   1.000
_cell.length_c   1.000
_cell.angle_alpha   90.00
_cell.angle_beta   90.00
_cell.angle_gamma   90.00
#
_symmetry.space_group_name_H-M   'P 1'
#
loop_
_entity.id
_entity.type
_entity.pdbx_description
1 polymer ?
#
loop_
_entity_poly.entity_id
_entity_poly.type
_entity_poly.pdbx_seq_one_letter_code
_entity_poly.pdbx_strand_id
1 'polypeptide(L)'
;MNPLRIYLLILFIFIGFGISLNSEPLSETNQKAIDAFYQKNWSQAEIWFKESLKKNPSDPYANYNLACVYTILLSQCEYLTEEQDVFQLLNHAVKNKKSYKSLMLKDKDLSLLRNTYRFNEIAGLSPKEIFANIIWYGPSPGAYGPISNLKFDKNGSFEFSLVSFRESDGSLEIPKFKGKYQWISEDKIQLEFQNLPSSFPNQTKKRQARWNKDRLEIEGFEYQFVDSPDRCSA
;
A
#
# COMPACT_ATOMS: atom_id res chain seq x y z
N MET A 1 -7.85 59.62 -16.88
CA MET A 1 -6.63 59.26 -16.11
C MET A 1 -7.02 58.18 -15.13
N ASN A 2 -6.65 56.93 -15.41
CA ASN A 2 -7.16 55.74 -14.73
C ASN A 2 -6.48 55.50 -13.36
N PRO A 3 -7.24 55.24 -12.28
CA PRO A 3 -6.70 54.80 -11.00
C PRO A 3 -6.47 53.29 -11.05
N LEU A 4 -5.50 52.84 -11.84
CA LEU A 4 -5.19 51.42 -12.01
C LEU A 4 -3.68 51.15 -12.02
N ARG A 5 -2.93 51.83 -11.14
CA ARG A 5 -1.45 51.67 -11.06
C ARG A 5 -0.83 51.76 -9.67
N ILE A 6 -1.60 51.59 -8.59
CA ILE A 6 -1.03 51.59 -7.23
C ILE A 6 -1.65 50.45 -6.42
N TYR A 7 -1.45 49.20 -6.84
CA TYR A 7 -1.66 48.00 -5.99
C TYR A 7 -0.81 46.83 -6.54
N LEU A 8 0.48 47.08 -6.77
CA LEU A 8 1.43 46.04 -7.21
C LEU A 8 2.78 46.19 -6.52
N LEU A 9 2.73 46.57 -5.24
CA LEU A 9 3.87 46.66 -4.33
C LEU A 9 3.29 46.67 -2.92
N ILE A 10 2.94 45.49 -2.39
CA ILE A 10 2.85 45.07 -0.98
C ILE A 10 2.15 43.70 -1.02
N LEU A 11 2.89 42.66 -1.41
CA LEU A 11 2.59 41.27 -1.02
C LEU A 11 3.79 40.34 -1.23
N PHE A 12 5.01 40.82 -0.92
CA PHE A 12 6.22 39.99 -1.00
C PHE A 12 7.23 40.34 0.10
N ILE A 13 6.75 40.63 1.30
CA ILE A 13 7.61 40.78 2.49
C ILE A 13 6.88 40.16 3.68
N PHE A 14 6.75 38.84 3.73
CA PHE A 14 6.54 38.06 4.97
C PHE A 14 6.71 36.55 4.72
N ILE A 15 7.76 36.16 3.99
CA ILE A 15 8.29 34.77 4.03
C ILE A 15 9.77 34.86 4.42
N GLY A 16 10.00 35.55 5.54
CA GLY A 16 11.29 35.64 6.23
C GLY A 16 11.30 34.89 7.56
N PHE A 17 10.30 34.04 7.83
CA PHE A 17 10.46 33.00 8.84
C PHE A 17 11.20 31.85 8.20
N GLY A 18 12.53 31.95 8.23
CA GLY A 18 13.38 30.77 8.23
C GLY A 18 12.94 29.91 9.40
N ILE A 19 12.05 28.97 9.14
CA ILE A 19 11.92 27.79 9.98
C ILE A 19 13.26 27.11 9.80
N SER A 20 14.20 27.34 10.73
CA SER A 20 15.34 26.47 10.90
C SER A 20 14.74 25.09 11.18
N LEU A 21 14.56 24.32 10.12
CA LEU A 21 14.42 22.87 10.19
C LEU A 21 15.76 22.39 10.75
N ASN A 22 15.92 22.46 12.07
CA ASN A 22 16.98 21.79 12.79
C ASN A 22 16.74 20.28 12.59
N SER A 23 17.14 19.75 11.43
CA SER A 23 17.36 18.33 11.31
C SER A 23 18.58 18.02 12.13
N GLU A 24 18.41 17.25 13.20
CA GLU A 24 19.54 16.70 13.92
C GLU A 24 20.51 16.04 12.92
N PRO A 25 21.82 16.27 13.05
CA PRO A 25 22.79 15.66 12.16
C PRO A 25 22.69 14.14 12.26
N LEU A 26 22.81 13.45 11.12
CA LEU A 26 22.82 11.99 11.10
C LEU A 26 24.00 11.47 11.92
N SER A 27 23.79 10.35 12.62
CA SER A 27 24.90 9.61 13.20
C SER A 27 25.85 9.13 12.09
N GLU A 28 27.13 8.94 12.41
CA GLU A 28 28.12 8.41 11.44
C GLU A 28 27.65 7.08 10.82
N THR A 29 26.98 6.24 11.62
CA THR A 29 26.43 4.96 11.15
C THR A 29 25.26 5.16 10.19
N ASN A 30 24.36 6.12 10.44
CA ASN A 30 23.30 6.47 9.50
C ASN A 30 23.85 7.10 8.22
N GLN A 31 24.92 7.88 8.31
CA GLN A 31 25.59 8.44 7.13
C GLN A 31 26.15 7.32 6.23
N LYS A 32 26.87 6.35 6.82
CA LYS A 32 27.36 5.18 6.08
C LYS A 32 26.23 4.37 5.43
N ALA A 33 25.10 4.23 6.14
CA ALA A 33 23.93 3.53 5.62
C ALA A 33 23.32 4.25 4.42
N ILE A 34 23.13 5.57 4.50
CA ILE A 34 22.53 6.34 3.42
C ILE A 34 23.45 6.46 2.20
N ASP A 35 24.77 6.54 2.42
CA ASP A 35 25.76 6.52 1.33
C ASP A 35 25.68 5.19 0.55
N ALA A 36 25.63 4.06 1.26
CA ALA A 36 25.44 2.74 0.66
C ALA A 36 24.08 2.63 -0.06
N PHE A 37 23.02 3.18 0.53
CA PHE A 37 21.68 3.22 -0.07
C PHE A 37 21.68 3.98 -1.41
N TYR A 38 22.28 5.17 -1.47
CA TYR A 38 22.37 5.94 -2.72
C TYR A 38 23.25 5.30 -3.78
N GLN A 39 24.23 4.50 -3.37
CA GLN A 39 25.03 3.66 -4.26
C GLN A 39 24.31 2.39 -4.71
N LYS A 40 23.06 2.17 -4.29
CA LYS A 40 22.27 0.95 -4.53
C LYS A 40 22.91 -0.32 -3.98
N ASN A 41 23.80 -0.19 -2.99
CA ASN A 41 24.38 -1.31 -2.29
C ASN A 41 23.47 -1.71 -1.12
N TRP A 42 22.39 -2.42 -1.44
CA TRP A 42 21.31 -2.76 -0.50
C TRP A 42 21.81 -3.59 0.69
N SER A 43 22.69 -4.57 0.44
CA SER A 43 23.28 -5.40 1.48
C SER A 43 24.09 -4.57 2.48
N GLN A 44 24.92 -3.64 1.99
CA GLN A 44 25.70 -2.79 2.88
C GLN A 44 24.83 -1.75 3.62
N ALA A 45 23.81 -1.22 2.95
CA ALA A 45 22.85 -0.30 3.56
C ALA A 45 22.09 -0.99 4.71
N GLU A 46 21.61 -2.22 4.49
CA GLU A 46 20.96 -3.05 5.50
C GLU A 46 21.87 -3.26 6.73
N ILE A 47 23.13 -3.66 6.51
CA ILE A 47 24.10 -3.86 7.60
C ILE A 47 24.23 -2.59 8.44
N TRP A 48 24.45 -1.43 7.80
CA TRP A 48 24.64 -0.19 8.54
C TRP A 48 23.36 0.30 9.24
N PHE A 49 22.19 0.16 8.63
CA PHE A 49 20.94 0.49 9.33
C PHE A 49 20.70 -0.43 10.53
N LYS A 50 20.98 -1.74 10.41
CA LYS A 50 20.94 -2.68 11.53
C LYS A 50 21.92 -2.29 12.64
N GLU A 51 23.16 -1.90 12.30
CA GLU A 51 24.13 -1.41 13.28
C GLU A 51 23.67 -0.12 13.98
N SER A 52 22.99 0.77 13.25
CA SER A 52 22.38 1.97 13.84
C SER A 52 21.28 1.60 14.84
N LEU A 53 20.40 0.66 14.47
CA LEU A 53 19.31 0.18 15.32
C LEU A 53 19.80 -0.63 16.53
N LYS A 54 20.96 -1.28 16.48
CA LYS A 54 21.59 -1.89 17.66
C LYS A 54 21.95 -0.84 18.72
N LYS A 55 22.38 0.35 18.30
CA LYS A 55 22.74 1.47 19.20
C LYS A 55 21.50 2.23 19.67
N ASN A 56 20.54 2.44 18.79
CA ASN A 56 19.27 3.10 19.09
C ASN A 56 18.11 2.38 18.38
N PRO A 57 17.46 1.42 19.04
CA PRO A 57 16.33 0.69 18.46
C PRO A 57 15.12 1.57 18.10
N SER A 58 15.01 2.74 18.74
CA SER A 58 13.94 3.70 18.51
C SER A 58 14.25 4.75 17.45
N ASP A 59 15.43 4.72 16.81
CA ASP A 59 15.80 5.69 15.78
C ASP A 59 14.79 5.65 14.62
N PRO A 60 13.95 6.69 14.47
CA PRO A 60 12.94 6.67 13.44
C PRO A 60 13.56 6.66 12.05
N TYR A 61 14.71 7.34 11.85
CA TYR A 61 15.37 7.42 10.56
C TYR A 61 15.90 6.07 10.11
N ALA A 62 16.61 5.36 10.99
CA ALA A 62 17.14 4.03 10.66
C ALA A 62 16.01 3.00 10.44
N ASN A 63 14.96 3.02 11.27
CA ASN A 63 13.79 2.16 11.09
C ASN A 63 13.12 2.40 9.72
N TYR A 64 12.87 3.67 9.38
CA TYR A 64 12.22 4.04 8.12
C TYR A 64 13.04 3.62 6.90
N ASN A 65 14.33 3.95 6.85
CA ASN A 65 15.14 3.66 5.68
C ASN A 65 15.45 2.16 5.55
N LEU A 66 15.57 1.42 6.66
CA LEU A 66 15.65 -0.05 6.60
C LEU A 66 14.37 -0.66 6.01
N ALA A 67 13.20 -0.12 6.34
CA ALA A 67 11.95 -0.54 5.71
C ALA A 67 11.96 -0.28 4.19
N CYS A 68 12.52 0.85 3.73
CA CYS A 68 12.68 1.12 2.31
C CYS A 68 13.63 0.12 1.64
N VAL A 69 14.78 -0.19 2.26
CA VAL A 69 15.72 -1.24 1.77
C VAL A 69 15.00 -2.58 1.62
N TYR A 70 14.27 -3.01 2.66
CA TYR A 70 13.55 -4.28 2.61
C TYR A 70 12.43 -4.29 1.58
N THR A 71 11.74 -3.16 1.35
CA THR A 71 10.71 -3.07 0.30
C THR A 71 11.34 -3.19 -1.09
N ILE A 72 12.52 -2.61 -1.30
CA ILE A 72 13.29 -2.75 -2.55
C ILE A 72 13.69 -4.22 -2.77
N LEU A 73 14.23 -4.89 -1.75
CA LEU A 73 14.61 -6.30 -1.84
C LEU A 73 13.39 -7.21 -2.10
N LEU A 74 12.28 -6.96 -1.40
CA LEU A 74 11.01 -7.64 -1.64
C LEU A 74 10.53 -7.47 -3.09
N SER A 75 10.67 -6.27 -3.67
CA SER A 75 10.32 -6.02 -5.07
C SER A 75 11.18 -6.81 -6.08
N GLN A 76 12.38 -7.21 -5.67
CA GLN A 76 13.31 -8.02 -6.47
C GLN A 76 13.13 -9.52 -6.25
N CYS A 77 12.24 -9.91 -5.33
CA CYS A 77 12.12 -11.29 -4.83
C CYS A 77 13.48 -11.82 -4.30
N GLU A 78 14.36 -10.92 -3.86
CA GLU A 78 15.69 -11.23 -3.33
C GLU A 78 15.65 -11.24 -1.80
N TYR A 79 16.13 -12.32 -1.19
CA TYR A 79 16.17 -12.53 0.27
C TYR A 79 14.79 -12.41 0.94
N LEU A 80 14.31 -13.50 1.53
CA LEU A 80 13.00 -13.58 2.21
C LEU A 80 12.99 -12.78 3.52
N THR A 81 13.12 -11.46 3.44
CA THR A 81 12.59 -10.59 4.49
C THR A 81 11.08 -10.71 4.41
N GLU A 82 10.47 -11.16 5.50
CA GLU A 82 9.01 -11.24 5.59
C GLU A 82 8.42 -9.84 5.48
N GLU A 83 7.35 -9.67 4.69
CA GLU A 83 6.64 -8.38 4.54
C GLU A 83 6.24 -7.80 5.91
N GLN A 84 6.00 -8.68 6.88
CA GLN A 84 5.77 -8.37 8.29
C GLN A 84 6.87 -7.52 8.94
N ASP A 85 8.14 -7.75 8.63
CA ASP A 85 9.27 -7.03 9.22
C ASP A 85 9.29 -5.58 8.74
N VAL A 86 8.92 -5.35 7.47
CA VAL A 86 8.78 -4.01 6.91
C VAL A 86 7.73 -3.21 7.67
N PHE A 87 6.57 -3.81 7.94
CA PHE A 87 5.51 -3.14 8.70
C PHE A 87 5.90 -2.84 10.14
N GLN A 88 6.68 -3.71 10.79
CA GLN A 88 7.20 -3.43 12.14
C GLN A 88 8.10 -2.19 12.13
N LEU A 89 9.07 -2.14 11.21
CA LEU A 89 9.97 -1.00 11.05
C LEU A 89 9.22 0.31 10.76
N LEU A 90 8.25 0.29 9.84
CA LEU A 90 7.42 1.47 9.54
C LEU A 90 6.62 1.93 10.77
N ASN A 91 6.03 1.00 11.53
CA ASN A 91 5.30 1.32 12.75
C ASN A 91 6.21 1.94 13.82
N HIS A 92 7.41 1.39 14.01
CA HIS A 92 8.42 1.95 14.91
C HIS A 92 8.83 3.37 14.50
N ALA A 93 9.06 3.58 13.20
CA ALA A 93 9.44 4.89 12.67
C ALA A 93 8.33 5.93 12.90
N VAL A 94 7.08 5.59 12.61
CA VAL A 94 5.90 6.45 12.79
C VAL A 94 5.63 6.75 14.26
N LYS A 95 5.78 5.75 15.14
CA LYS A 95 5.59 5.91 16.60
C LYS A 95 6.57 6.92 17.18
N ASN A 96 7.83 6.89 16.75
CA ASN A 96 8.88 7.77 17.25
C ASN A 96 8.95 9.12 16.49
N LYS A 97 8.44 9.20 15.25
CA LYS A 97 8.37 10.44 14.46
C LYS A 97 7.11 10.47 13.60
N LYS A 98 6.05 11.10 14.13
CA LYS A 98 4.71 11.15 13.50
C LYS A 98 4.69 11.70 12.07
N SER A 99 5.65 12.57 11.70
CA SER A 99 5.73 13.11 10.33
C SER A 99 6.00 12.02 9.27
N TYR A 100 6.44 10.83 9.66
CA TYR A 100 6.61 9.72 8.73
C TYR A 100 5.31 9.10 8.22
N LYS A 101 4.16 9.35 8.87
CA LYS A 101 2.85 8.96 8.32
C LYS A 101 2.59 9.59 6.95
N SER A 102 2.90 10.88 6.79
CA SER A 102 2.70 11.57 5.53
C SER A 102 3.84 11.31 4.54
N LEU A 103 5.05 11.01 5.04
CA LEU A 103 6.20 10.66 4.20
C LEU A 103 5.98 9.33 3.48
N MET A 104 5.60 8.27 4.22
CA MET A 104 5.43 6.93 3.64
C MET A 104 4.41 6.89 2.49
N LEU A 105 3.33 7.69 2.60
CA LEU A 105 2.30 7.80 1.56
C LEU A 105 2.84 8.36 0.23
N LYS A 106 3.95 9.10 0.25
CA LYS A 106 4.55 9.76 -0.91
C LYS A 106 5.80 9.05 -1.41
N ASP A 107 6.48 8.30 -0.54
CA ASP A 107 7.74 7.63 -0.84
C ASP A 107 7.58 6.50 -1.86
N LYS A 108 8.26 6.63 -2.99
CA LYS A 108 8.18 5.69 -4.11
C LYS A 108 8.71 4.31 -3.74
N ASP A 109 9.66 4.23 -2.81
CA ASP A 109 10.31 2.97 -2.43
C ASP A 109 9.33 2.09 -1.64
N LEU A 110 8.30 2.70 -1.03
CA LEU A 110 7.21 2.02 -0.33
C LEU A 110 5.96 1.80 -1.19
N SER A 111 6.00 2.14 -2.49
CA SER A 111 4.83 2.07 -3.37
C SER A 111 4.22 0.66 -3.45
N LEU A 112 5.04 -0.37 -3.33
CA LEU A 112 4.64 -1.78 -3.31
C LEU A 112 3.61 -2.09 -2.22
N LEU A 113 3.72 -1.41 -1.08
CA LEU A 113 2.96 -1.71 0.15
C LEU A 113 1.70 -0.86 0.29
N ARG A 114 1.54 0.19 -0.52
CA ARG A 114 0.44 1.18 -0.37
C ARG A 114 -0.96 0.59 -0.49
N ASN A 115 -1.08 -0.57 -1.13
CA ASN A 115 -2.35 -1.26 -1.33
C ASN A 115 -2.55 -2.40 -0.30
N THR A 116 -1.85 -2.37 0.83
CA THR A 116 -1.99 -3.37 1.92
C THR A 116 -2.68 -2.76 3.13
N TYR A 117 -3.43 -3.57 3.87
CA TYR A 117 -4.15 -3.19 5.08
C TYR A 117 -3.19 -2.59 6.11
N ARG A 118 -2.10 -3.29 6.40
CA ARG A 118 -1.13 -2.92 7.46
C ARG A 118 -0.44 -1.59 7.16
N PHE A 119 -0.06 -1.35 5.91
CA PHE A 119 0.51 -0.06 5.51
C PHE A 119 -0.45 1.10 5.78
N ASN A 120 -1.71 0.94 5.37
CA ASN A 120 -2.72 1.97 5.52
C ASN A 120 -3.16 2.15 6.98
N GLU A 121 -3.14 1.09 7.79
CA GLU A 121 -3.34 1.14 9.24
C GLU A 121 -2.24 1.99 9.92
N ILE A 122 -0.97 1.76 9.57
CA ILE A 122 0.16 2.55 10.10
C ILE A 122 0.06 4.02 9.67
N ALA A 123 -0.35 4.27 8.42
CA ALA A 123 -0.62 5.62 7.92
C ALA A 123 -1.80 6.31 8.62
N GLY A 124 -2.63 5.56 9.36
CA GLY A 124 -3.72 6.07 10.18
C GLY A 124 -5.03 6.28 9.43
N LEU A 125 -5.25 5.56 8.33
CA LEU A 125 -6.52 5.58 7.62
C LEU A 125 -7.60 4.86 8.43
N SER A 126 -8.85 5.31 8.32
CA SER A 126 -9.97 4.61 8.95
C SER A 126 -10.23 3.26 8.27
N PRO A 127 -10.85 2.28 8.95
CA PRO A 127 -11.19 0.99 8.36
C PRO A 127 -11.85 1.10 6.98
N LYS A 128 -12.89 1.93 6.84
CA LYS A 128 -13.61 2.10 5.56
C LYS A 128 -12.73 2.71 4.45
N GLU A 129 -11.80 3.58 4.81
CA GLU A 129 -10.83 4.12 3.85
C GLU A 129 -9.82 3.06 3.43
N ILE A 130 -9.30 2.26 4.39
CA ILE A 130 -8.39 1.15 4.10
C ILE A 130 -9.05 0.18 3.12
N PHE A 131 -10.29 -0.25 3.43
CA PHE A 131 -11.05 -1.18 2.61
C PHE A 131 -11.14 -0.77 1.14
N ALA A 132 -11.32 0.52 0.87
CA ALA A 132 -11.41 1.09 -0.48
C ALA A 132 -10.05 1.52 -1.07
N ASN A 133 -8.96 1.45 -0.31
CA ASN A 133 -7.62 1.83 -0.78
C ASN A 133 -6.74 0.62 -1.12
N ILE A 134 -7.17 -0.58 -0.77
CA ILE A 134 -6.45 -1.83 -1.04
C ILE A 134 -7.03 -2.57 -2.26
N ILE A 135 -6.21 -3.48 -2.80
CA ILE A 135 -6.66 -4.42 -3.83
C ILE A 135 -6.74 -5.78 -3.15
N TRP A 136 -7.88 -6.43 -3.35
CA TRP A 136 -8.18 -7.75 -2.83
C TRP A 136 -7.84 -8.78 -3.89
N TYR A 137 -6.97 -9.73 -3.59
CA TYR A 137 -6.50 -10.77 -4.49
C TYR A 137 -7.05 -12.12 -4.05
N GLY A 138 -7.60 -12.86 -5.01
CA GLY A 138 -7.91 -14.28 -4.79
C GLY A 138 -6.64 -15.14 -4.83
N PRO A 139 -6.80 -16.47 -4.88
CA PRO A 139 -5.68 -17.42 -4.91
C PRO A 139 -4.71 -17.18 -6.07
N SER A 140 -3.43 -17.45 -5.83
CA SER A 140 -2.36 -17.40 -6.84
C SER A 140 -1.79 -18.82 -7.09
N PRO A 141 -2.39 -19.63 -7.98
CA PRO A 141 -1.89 -20.96 -8.29
C PRO A 141 -0.67 -20.87 -9.21
N GLY A 142 0.52 -20.89 -8.61
CA GLY A 142 1.81 -20.91 -9.32
C GLY A 142 2.04 -19.66 -10.17
N ALA A 143 2.70 -19.83 -11.31
CA ALA A 143 3.26 -18.75 -12.12
C ALA A 143 2.24 -17.77 -12.76
N TYR A 144 0.93 -18.01 -12.65
CA TYR A 144 -0.10 -17.14 -13.24
C TYR A 144 -0.49 -15.96 -12.34
N GLY A 145 -0.05 -15.96 -11.07
CA GLY A 145 -0.47 -14.98 -10.08
C GLY A 145 -1.96 -15.09 -9.72
N PRO A 146 -2.55 -14.04 -9.13
CA PRO A 146 -3.92 -14.08 -8.63
C PRO A 146 -4.95 -14.36 -9.74
N ILE A 147 -5.75 -15.42 -9.59
CA ILE A 147 -6.82 -15.76 -10.55
C ILE A 147 -8.00 -14.79 -10.47
N SER A 148 -8.08 -13.96 -9.45
CA SER A 148 -9.12 -12.94 -9.35
C SER A 148 -8.66 -11.76 -8.52
N ASN A 149 -9.25 -10.60 -8.76
CA ASN A 149 -9.04 -9.42 -7.94
C ASN A 149 -10.32 -8.59 -7.77
N LEU A 150 -10.39 -7.83 -6.68
CA LEU A 150 -11.46 -6.89 -6.36
C LEU A 150 -10.85 -5.54 -6.01
N LYS A 151 -11.42 -4.48 -6.58
CA LYS A 151 -11.11 -3.10 -6.23
C LYS A 151 -12.40 -2.37 -5.90
N PHE A 152 -12.40 -1.74 -4.73
CA PHE A 152 -13.53 -0.93 -4.25
C PHE A 152 -13.20 0.55 -4.41
N ASP A 153 -14.18 1.35 -4.79
CA ASP A 153 -14.07 2.79 -4.91
C ASP A 153 -14.84 3.48 -3.78
N LYS A 154 -14.33 4.62 -3.30
CA LYS A 154 -14.97 5.41 -2.23
C LYS A 154 -16.41 5.87 -2.55
N ASN A 155 -16.80 5.87 -3.82
CA ASN A 155 -18.15 6.23 -4.28
C ASN A 155 -19.16 5.06 -4.22
N GLY A 156 -18.76 3.91 -3.65
CA GLY A 156 -19.62 2.74 -3.54
C GLY A 156 -19.64 1.85 -4.79
N SER A 157 -18.78 2.05 -5.79
CA SER A 157 -18.57 1.06 -6.86
C SER A 157 -17.49 0.05 -6.53
N PHE A 158 -17.53 -1.09 -7.21
CA PHE A 158 -16.41 -2.02 -7.25
C PHE A 158 -16.20 -2.57 -8.66
N GLU A 159 -14.98 -3.01 -8.93
CA GLU A 159 -14.59 -3.79 -10.09
C GLU A 159 -14.05 -5.15 -9.62
N PHE A 160 -14.56 -6.22 -10.20
CA PHE A 160 -14.11 -7.60 -10.02
C PHE A 160 -13.47 -8.07 -11.31
N SER A 161 -12.27 -8.62 -11.24
CA SER A 161 -11.63 -9.29 -12.38
C SER A 161 -11.45 -10.76 -12.07
N LEU A 162 -11.67 -11.62 -13.06
CA LEU A 162 -11.47 -13.06 -12.97
C LEU A 162 -10.64 -13.50 -14.18
N VAL A 163 -9.59 -14.27 -13.97
CA VAL A 163 -8.83 -14.90 -15.03
C VAL A 163 -9.68 -16.03 -15.63
N SER A 164 -9.80 -16.04 -16.96
CA SER A 164 -10.49 -17.08 -17.70
C SER A 164 -9.69 -17.47 -18.95
N PHE A 165 -9.83 -18.70 -19.39
CA PHE A 165 -9.27 -19.14 -20.68
C PHE A 165 -10.35 -19.02 -21.75
N ARG A 166 -10.01 -18.37 -22.87
CA ARG A 166 -10.89 -18.32 -24.03
C ARG A 166 -10.94 -19.70 -24.68
N GLU A 167 -12.14 -20.25 -24.83
CA GLU A 167 -12.35 -21.60 -25.35
C GLU A 167 -11.81 -21.81 -26.78
N SER A 168 -11.78 -20.75 -27.60
CA SER A 168 -11.40 -20.86 -29.01
C SER A 168 -9.91 -21.08 -29.26
N ASP A 169 -9.04 -20.49 -28.44
CA ASP A 169 -7.60 -20.45 -28.67
C ASP A 169 -6.76 -20.70 -27.40
N GLY A 170 -7.39 -20.89 -26.25
CA GLY A 170 -6.72 -21.07 -24.96
C GLY A 170 -6.02 -19.81 -24.44
N SER A 171 -6.27 -18.65 -25.05
CA SER A 171 -5.67 -17.39 -24.58
C SER A 171 -6.24 -16.99 -23.23
N LEU A 172 -5.37 -16.40 -22.40
CA LEU A 172 -5.78 -15.83 -21.12
C LEU A 172 -6.54 -14.53 -21.34
N GLU A 173 -7.74 -14.47 -20.78
CA GLU A 173 -8.53 -13.26 -20.67
C GLU A 173 -8.72 -12.88 -19.20
N ILE A 174 -8.92 -11.59 -18.96
CA ILE A 174 -9.25 -11.06 -17.64
C ILE A 174 -10.55 -10.25 -17.76
N PRO A 175 -11.71 -10.92 -17.91
CA PRO A 175 -12.99 -10.23 -17.88
C PRO A 175 -13.18 -9.41 -16.62
N LYS A 176 -13.79 -8.24 -16.78
CA LYS A 176 -14.08 -7.29 -15.71
C LYS A 176 -15.57 -7.16 -15.51
N PHE A 177 -15.99 -7.22 -14.25
CA PHE A 177 -17.36 -7.13 -13.80
C PHE A 177 -17.46 -5.95 -12.85
N LYS A 178 -18.53 -5.18 -12.96
CA LYS A 178 -18.73 -3.97 -12.15
C LYS A 178 -19.95 -4.13 -11.28
N GLY A 179 -19.97 -3.41 -10.17
CA GLY A 179 -21.10 -3.42 -9.26
C GLY A 179 -21.11 -2.24 -8.31
N LYS A 180 -22.05 -2.30 -7.39
CA LYS A 180 -22.17 -1.39 -6.26
C LYS A 180 -22.03 -2.15 -4.95
N TYR A 181 -21.49 -1.51 -3.93
CA TYR A 181 -21.42 -2.06 -2.59
C TYR A 181 -21.93 -1.07 -1.55
N GLN A 182 -22.45 -1.63 -0.46
CA GLN A 182 -22.95 -0.86 0.69
C GLN A 182 -22.56 -1.57 1.98
N TRP A 183 -22.19 -0.80 3.00
CA TRP A 183 -21.93 -1.33 4.33
C TRP A 183 -23.25 -1.72 5.01
N ILE A 184 -23.30 -2.93 5.56
CA ILE A 184 -24.40 -3.44 6.39
C ILE A 184 -24.04 -3.27 7.87
N SER A 185 -22.79 -3.57 8.22
CA SER A 185 -22.18 -3.38 9.54
C SER A 185 -20.71 -2.97 9.37
N GLU A 186 -19.94 -2.86 10.46
CA GLU A 186 -18.51 -2.53 10.39
C GLU A 186 -17.66 -3.59 9.66
N ASP A 187 -18.13 -4.84 9.66
CA ASP A 187 -17.43 -6.01 9.11
C ASP A 187 -18.18 -6.69 7.95
N LYS A 188 -19.33 -6.17 7.53
CA LYS A 188 -20.15 -6.76 6.47
C LYS A 188 -20.56 -5.75 5.43
N ILE A 189 -20.49 -6.17 4.17
CA ILE A 189 -20.94 -5.40 3.03
C ILE A 189 -21.90 -6.22 2.17
N GLN A 190 -22.85 -5.53 1.54
CA GLN A 190 -23.66 -6.05 0.46
C GLN A 190 -22.99 -5.68 -0.86
N LEU A 191 -22.77 -6.66 -1.72
CA LEU A 191 -22.36 -6.49 -3.11
C LEU A 191 -23.58 -6.65 -4.02
N GLU A 192 -23.65 -5.83 -5.07
CA GLU A 192 -24.62 -5.94 -6.15
C GLU A 192 -23.90 -5.79 -7.51
N PHE A 193 -23.75 -6.91 -8.21
CA PHE A 193 -23.13 -6.98 -9.53
C PHE A 193 -24.09 -6.45 -10.62
N GLN A 194 -23.57 -5.66 -11.55
CA GLN A 194 -24.31 -5.25 -12.76
C GLN A 194 -24.52 -6.47 -13.67
N ASN A 195 -23.42 -7.20 -13.91
CA ASN A 195 -23.35 -8.46 -14.64
C ASN A 195 -22.49 -9.44 -13.86
N LEU A 196 -22.83 -10.73 -13.94
CA LEU A 196 -22.08 -11.79 -13.27
C LEU A 196 -21.19 -12.53 -14.27
N PRO A 197 -20.07 -13.09 -13.81
CA PRO A 197 -19.36 -14.13 -14.55
C PRO A 197 -20.29 -15.33 -14.75
N SER A 198 -20.27 -15.92 -15.95
CA SER A 198 -21.02 -17.14 -16.25
C SER A 198 -20.63 -18.30 -15.33
N SER A 199 -19.38 -18.29 -14.83
CA SER A 199 -18.84 -19.28 -13.91
C SER A 199 -19.37 -19.18 -12.47
N PHE A 200 -20.14 -18.15 -12.11
CA PHE A 200 -20.59 -17.99 -10.72
C PHE A 200 -21.73 -18.94 -10.34
N PRO A 201 -21.68 -19.54 -9.13
CA PRO A 201 -22.75 -20.40 -8.65
C PRO A 201 -24.02 -19.59 -8.33
N ASN A 202 -25.19 -20.18 -8.58
CA ASN A 202 -26.52 -19.64 -8.24
C ASN A 202 -26.95 -18.32 -8.92
N GLN A 203 -26.13 -17.73 -9.82
CA GLN A 203 -26.46 -16.59 -10.69
C GLN A 203 -27.17 -15.39 -10.01
N THR A 204 -27.06 -15.24 -8.69
CA THR A 204 -27.62 -14.10 -7.96
C THR A 204 -26.68 -12.90 -8.04
N LYS A 205 -27.24 -11.75 -8.42
CA LYS A 205 -26.47 -10.49 -8.54
C LYS A 205 -26.09 -9.90 -7.17
N LYS A 206 -26.81 -10.26 -6.11
CA LYS A 206 -26.60 -9.77 -4.75
C LYS A 206 -25.89 -10.82 -3.91
N ARG A 207 -24.82 -10.42 -3.22
CA ARG A 207 -24.03 -11.28 -2.32
C ARG A 207 -23.55 -10.52 -1.10
N GLN A 208 -23.47 -11.17 0.05
CA GLN A 208 -22.81 -10.58 1.21
C GLN A 208 -21.32 -10.90 1.19
N ALA A 209 -20.53 -9.99 1.74
CA ALA A 209 -19.14 -10.24 2.02
C ALA A 209 -18.81 -9.82 3.45
N ARG A 210 -17.93 -10.60 4.09
CA ARG A 210 -17.40 -10.34 5.42
C ARG A 210 -15.95 -9.92 5.30
N TRP A 211 -15.63 -8.80 5.92
CA TRP A 211 -14.30 -8.24 5.94
C TRP A 211 -13.69 -8.36 7.34
N ASN A 212 -12.44 -8.81 7.40
CA ASN A 212 -11.63 -8.81 8.60
C ASN A 212 -10.19 -8.45 8.25
N LYS A 213 -9.84 -7.16 8.41
CA LYS A 213 -8.48 -6.63 8.20
C LYS A 213 -7.90 -6.92 6.82
N ASP A 214 -7.02 -7.92 6.72
CA ASP A 214 -6.33 -8.36 5.51
C ASP A 214 -7.09 -9.47 4.76
N ARG A 215 -8.31 -9.82 5.19
CA ARG A 215 -9.13 -10.89 4.59
C ARG A 215 -10.53 -10.42 4.21
N LEU A 216 -11.02 -10.87 3.06
CA LEU A 216 -12.36 -10.64 2.57
C LEU A 216 -12.98 -11.97 2.09
N GLU A 217 -14.08 -12.37 2.73
CA GLU A 217 -14.84 -13.57 2.38
C GLU A 217 -16.13 -13.15 1.67
N ILE A 218 -16.44 -13.76 0.53
CA ILE A 218 -17.64 -13.45 -0.25
C ILE A 218 -18.52 -14.69 -0.34
N GLU A 219 -19.80 -14.52 -0.03
CA GLU A 219 -20.77 -15.61 -0.07
C GLU A 219 -20.85 -16.27 -1.47
N GLY A 220 -20.61 -17.58 -1.49
CA GLY A 220 -20.62 -18.39 -2.72
C GLY A 220 -19.28 -18.44 -3.47
N PHE A 221 -18.22 -17.81 -2.95
CA PHE A 221 -16.86 -18.07 -3.40
C PHE A 221 -16.27 -19.21 -2.57
N GLU A 222 -15.52 -20.10 -3.20
CA GLU A 222 -14.83 -21.22 -2.53
C GLU A 222 -13.50 -20.80 -1.87
N TYR A 223 -13.16 -19.52 -1.97
CA TYR A 223 -11.91 -18.96 -1.48
C TYR A 223 -12.13 -17.58 -0.86
N GLN A 224 -11.16 -17.16 -0.06
CA GLN A 224 -11.08 -15.81 0.50
C GLN A 224 -10.13 -14.95 -0.34
N PHE A 225 -10.33 -13.65 -0.30
CA PHE A 225 -9.42 -12.67 -0.84
C PHE A 225 -8.49 -12.15 0.25
N VAL A 226 -7.25 -11.84 -0.12
CA VAL A 226 -6.22 -11.23 0.72
C VAL A 226 -5.71 -9.93 0.10
N ASP A 227 -4.97 -9.10 0.83
CA ASP A 227 -4.45 -7.82 0.35
C ASP A 227 -3.05 -7.90 -0.30
N SER A 228 -2.49 -9.12 -0.42
CA SER A 228 -1.19 -9.38 -1.05
C SER A 228 -1.34 -10.30 -2.27
N PRO A 229 -0.76 -9.95 -3.44
CA PRO A 229 -0.90 -10.73 -4.68
C PRO A 229 0.00 -11.97 -4.76
N ASP A 230 0.64 -12.38 -3.67
CA ASP A 230 1.62 -13.48 -3.64
C ASP A 230 2.76 -13.29 -4.65
N ARG A 231 3.56 -12.25 -4.42
CA ARG A 231 4.46 -11.64 -5.41
C ARG A 231 5.67 -12.49 -5.79
N CYS A 232 6.12 -13.36 -4.88
CA CYS A 232 7.36 -14.11 -5.00
C CYS A 232 7.13 -15.60 -5.29
N SER A 233 5.87 -16.03 -5.43
CA SER A 233 5.52 -17.41 -5.75
C SER A 233 5.50 -17.60 -7.27
N ALA A 234 6.67 -17.95 -7.81
CA ALA A 234 6.85 -18.40 -9.19
C ALA A 234 7.43 -19.82 -9.20
#